data_AF-A0A3Q0ELA4-F1
#
_entry.id   AF-A0A3Q0ELA4-F1
#
_cell.length_a   1.000
_cell.length_b   1.000
_cell.length_c   1.000
_cell.angle_alpha   90.00
_cell.angle_beta   90.00
_cell.angle_gamma   90.00
#
_symmetry.space_group_name_H-M   'P 1'
#
loop_
_entity.id
_entity.type
_entity.pdbx_description
1 polymer ?
#
loop_
_entity_poly.entity_id
_entity_poly.type
_entity_poly.pdbx_seq_one_letter_code
_entity_poly.pdbx_strand_id
1 'polypeptide(L)'
;RFSVSWVAPDDLLSVSWVGKLLDCFLCCQEEFRAIVRAQKTQVLRPPLDRMVSDYFDCSVKALDVCNAIRDGIEQIRQWQKLLEIVVYALGNQRSIGEGQFRRARKALADLAIGMLDDKDSNASIANRNRSFGRNTGCKDHHHSHSHGYSHSSGSGYHHRSLGHF
;
A
#
# COMPACT_ATOMS: atom_id res chain seq x y z
N ARG A 1 18.34 -31.24 14.58
CA ARG A 1 17.88 -32.19 13.54
C ARG A 1 16.56 -31.64 12.99
N PHE A 2 16.61 -30.73 12.01
CA PHE A 2 15.40 -30.23 11.37
C PHE A 2 15.10 -31.13 10.17
N SER A 3 14.00 -31.88 10.25
CA SER A 3 13.50 -32.66 9.12
C SER A 3 12.56 -31.75 8.34
N VAL A 4 13.04 -31.18 7.23
CA VAL A 4 12.14 -30.71 6.17
C VAL A 4 11.68 -31.98 5.44
N SER A 5 10.81 -32.76 6.08
CA SER A 5 10.13 -33.87 5.42
C SER A 5 9.29 -33.31 4.28
N TRP A 6 9.17 -34.04 3.18
CA TRP A 6 8.27 -33.71 2.07
C TRP A 6 6.94 -33.21 2.60
N VAL A 7 6.65 -31.93 2.34
CA VAL A 7 5.44 -31.26 2.79
C VAL A 7 4.35 -31.59 1.77
N ALA A 8 3.19 -32.00 2.26
CA ALA A 8 2.02 -32.20 1.40
C ALA A 8 1.72 -30.89 0.65
N PRO A 9 1.32 -30.92 -0.63
CA PRO A 9 1.06 -29.70 -1.41
C PRO A 9 0.11 -28.71 -0.72
N ASP A 10 -0.85 -29.22 0.07
CA ASP A 10 -1.84 -28.42 0.80
C ASP A 10 -1.27 -27.67 2.02
N ASP A 11 -0.11 -28.12 2.55
CA ASP A 11 0.58 -27.46 3.66
C ASP A 11 1.66 -26.48 3.17
N LEU A 12 1.99 -26.50 1.88
CA LEU A 12 2.98 -25.61 1.27
C LEU A 12 2.50 -24.15 1.35
N LEU A 13 3.37 -23.24 1.75
CA LEU A 13 3.05 -21.81 1.98
C LEU A 13 2.00 -21.52 3.06
N SER A 14 1.55 -22.53 3.82
CA SER A 14 0.77 -22.29 5.02
C SER A 14 1.56 -21.44 6.02
N VAL A 15 0.88 -20.69 6.90
CA VAL A 15 1.54 -19.86 7.93
C VAL A 15 2.48 -20.69 8.81
N SER A 16 2.07 -21.92 9.14
CA SER A 16 2.89 -22.85 9.93
C SER A 16 4.13 -23.33 9.17
N TRP A 17 4.00 -23.57 7.86
CA TRP A 17 5.12 -23.94 7.00
C TRP A 17 6.13 -22.80 6.84
N VAL A 18 5.64 -21.58 6.58
CA VAL A 18 6.49 -20.38 6.48
C VAL A 18 7.24 -20.15 7.80
N GLY A 19 6.55 -20.31 8.94
CA GLY A 19 7.19 -20.24 10.26
C GLY A 19 8.32 -21.25 10.43
N LYS A 20 8.07 -22.54 10.13
CA LYS A 20 9.10 -23.60 10.21
C LYS A 20 10.29 -23.35 9.26
N LEU A 21 10.02 -22.84 8.06
CA LEU A 21 11.06 -22.50 7.09
C LEU A 21 11.95 -21.38 7.63
N LEU A 22 11.36 -20.31 8.17
CA LEU A 22 12.08 -19.19 8.76
C LEU A 22 12.90 -19.63 9.97
N ASP A 23 12.34 -20.47 10.85
CA ASP A 23 13.06 -21.01 12.00
C ASP A 23 14.29 -21.83 11.55
N CYS A 24 14.13 -22.70 10.54
CA CYS A 24 15.23 -23.47 9.97
C CYS A 24 16.30 -22.55 9.36
N PHE A 25 15.88 -21.55 8.58
CA PHE A 25 16.77 -20.56 7.99
C PHE A 25 17.58 -19.81 9.07
N LEU A 26 16.92 -19.31 10.12
CA LEU A 26 17.57 -18.60 11.22
C LEU A 26 18.53 -19.49 12.01
N CYS A 27 18.16 -20.75 12.27
CA CYS A 27 19.06 -21.72 12.88
C CYS A 27 20.32 -21.95 12.02
N CYS A 28 20.16 -22.13 10.71
CA CYS A 28 21.29 -22.29 9.80
C CYS A 28 22.21 -21.05 9.79
N GLN A 29 21.64 -19.84 9.86
CA GLN A 29 22.42 -18.59 9.95
C GLN A 29 23.23 -18.54 11.26
N GLU A 30 22.63 -18.93 12.38
CA GLU A 30 23.32 -18.95 13.68
C GLU A 30 24.46 -19.97 13.73
N GLU A 31 24.24 -21.18 13.21
CA GLU A 31 25.27 -22.22 13.10
C GLU A 31 26.43 -21.76 12.20
N PHE A 32 26.10 -21.19 11.02
CA PHE A 32 27.10 -20.67 10.10
C PHE A 32 27.91 -19.52 10.74
N ARG A 33 27.23 -18.61 11.43
CA ARG A 33 27.87 -17.50 12.16
C ARG A 33 28.85 -18.00 13.22
N ALA A 34 28.52 -19.09 13.92
CA ALA A 34 29.43 -19.71 14.88
C ALA A 34 30.69 -20.28 14.20
N ILE A 35 30.53 -20.96 13.05
CA ILE A 35 31.64 -21.51 12.25
C ILE A 35 32.57 -20.39 11.77
N VAL A 36 32.01 -19.32 11.19
CA VAL A 36 32.79 -18.16 10.71
C VAL A 36 33.58 -17.51 11.84
N ARG A 37 33.00 -17.38 13.04
CA ARG A 37 33.71 -16.84 14.21
C ARG A 37 34.85 -17.75 14.66
N ALA A 38 34.63 -19.07 14.69
CA ALA A 38 35.61 -20.04 15.14
C ALA A 38 36.83 -20.13 14.20
N GLN A 39 36.64 -19.97 12.89
CA GLN A 39 37.69 -20.16 11.89
C GLN A 39 37.89 -18.98 10.93
N LYS A 40 37.70 -17.76 11.45
CA LYS A 40 37.66 -16.50 10.67
C LYS A 40 38.80 -16.34 9.65
N THR A 41 40.03 -16.73 10.01
CA THR A 41 41.20 -16.60 9.13
C THR A 41 41.29 -17.66 8.03
N GLN A 42 40.64 -18.81 8.21
CA GLN A 42 40.63 -19.91 7.23
C GLN A 42 39.46 -19.78 6.26
N VAL A 43 38.30 -19.34 6.76
CA VAL A 43 37.06 -19.16 5.98
C VAL A 43 37.18 -18.03 4.96
N LEU A 44 38.05 -17.04 5.19
CA LEU A 44 38.34 -15.95 4.25
C LEU A 44 39.43 -16.27 3.23
N ARG A 45 39.92 -17.53 3.19
CA ARG A 45 40.93 -17.96 2.22
C ARG A 45 40.29 -18.79 1.10
N PRO A 46 40.88 -18.77 -0.12
CA PRO A 46 40.46 -19.66 -1.19
C PRO A 46 40.55 -21.15 -0.82
N PRO A 47 39.57 -21.99 -1.21
CA PRO A 47 38.34 -21.68 -1.96
C PRO A 47 37.11 -21.40 -1.07
N LEU A 48 37.27 -21.38 0.26
CA LEU A 48 36.17 -21.23 1.22
C LEU A 48 35.53 -19.83 1.14
N ASP A 49 36.31 -18.83 0.77
CA ASP A 49 35.85 -17.47 0.47
C ASP A 49 34.72 -17.42 -0.58
N ARG A 50 34.80 -18.27 -1.62
CA ARG A 50 33.75 -18.39 -2.64
C ARG A 50 32.48 -19.00 -2.08
N MET A 51 32.59 -20.05 -1.28
CA MET A 51 31.43 -20.69 -0.65
C MET A 51 30.70 -19.74 0.30
N VAL A 52 31.45 -18.87 0.99
CA VAL A 52 30.90 -17.80 1.83
C VAL A 52 30.15 -16.77 0.99
N SER A 53 30.73 -16.35 -0.14
CA SER A 53 30.08 -15.45 -1.09
C SER A 53 28.77 -16.04 -1.63
N ASP A 54 28.80 -17.30 -2.08
CA ASP A 54 27.63 -18.00 -2.61
C ASP A 54 26.53 -18.16 -1.56
N TYR A 55 26.91 -18.38 -0.30
CA TYR A 55 25.98 -18.43 0.82
C TYR A 55 25.26 -17.10 1.05
N PHE A 56 26.00 -15.98 1.03
CA PHE A 56 25.39 -14.67 1.20
C PHE A 56 24.49 -14.30 0.01
N ASP A 57 24.89 -14.62 -1.22
CA ASP A 57 24.06 -14.44 -2.41
C ASP A 57 22.75 -15.25 -2.29
N CYS A 58 22.83 -16.52 -1.90
CA CYS A 58 21.65 -17.34 -1.62
C CYS A 58 20.78 -16.77 -0.49
N SER A 59 21.40 -16.21 0.55
CA SER A 59 20.69 -15.64 1.70
C SER A 59 19.91 -14.36 1.33
N VAL A 60 20.48 -13.51 0.49
CA VAL A 60 19.80 -12.33 -0.06
C VAL A 60 18.60 -12.76 -0.91
N LYS A 61 18.79 -13.74 -1.80
CA LYS A 61 17.71 -14.29 -2.62
C LYS A 61 16.58 -14.89 -1.77
N ALA A 62 16.91 -15.61 -0.69
CA ALA A 62 15.92 -16.13 0.24
C ALA A 62 15.14 -15.01 0.95
N LEU A 63 15.80 -13.90 1.31
CA LEU A 63 15.15 -12.73 1.89
C LEU A 63 14.18 -12.08 0.91
N ASP A 64 14.53 -12.01 -0.38
CA ASP A 64 13.64 -11.50 -1.43
C ASP A 64 12.35 -12.34 -1.54
N VAL A 65 12.48 -13.67 -1.45
CA VAL A 65 11.31 -14.57 -1.38
C VAL A 65 10.48 -14.29 -0.12
N CYS A 66 11.11 -14.09 1.03
CA CYS A 66 10.40 -13.75 2.27
C CYS A 66 9.67 -12.40 2.16
N ASN A 67 10.28 -11.42 1.49
CA ASN A 67 9.66 -10.12 1.21
C ASN A 67 8.42 -10.29 0.34
N ALA A 68 8.51 -11.07 -0.76
CA ALA A 68 7.37 -11.35 -1.62
C ALA A 68 6.22 -12.05 -0.89
N ILE A 69 6.52 -13.03 -0.03
CA ILE A 69 5.52 -13.71 0.80
C ILE A 69 4.83 -12.73 1.75
N ARG A 70 5.61 -11.90 2.46
CA ARG A 70 5.06 -10.88 3.37
C ARG A 70 4.14 -9.93 2.63
N ASP A 71 4.56 -9.45 1.46
CA ASP A 71 3.78 -8.50 0.66
C ASP A 71 2.50 -9.17 0.13
N GLY A 72 2.55 -10.44 -0.28
CA GLY A 72 1.36 -11.24 -0.62
C GLY A 72 0.38 -11.39 0.55
N ILE A 73 0.87 -11.65 1.76
CA ILE A 73 0.03 -11.72 2.97
C ILE A 73 -0.65 -10.38 3.23
N GLU A 74 0.06 -9.26 3.10
CA GLU A 74 -0.54 -7.94 3.33
C GLU A 74 -1.59 -7.60 2.27
N GLN A 75 -1.40 -8.02 1.01
CA GLN A 75 -2.42 -7.91 -0.03
C GLN A 75 -3.69 -8.69 0.32
N ILE A 76 -3.56 -9.96 0.77
CA ILE A 76 -4.70 -10.77 1.21
C ILE A 76 -5.44 -10.10 2.36
N ARG A 77 -4.73 -9.54 3.35
CA ARG A 77 -5.35 -8.79 4.45
C ARG A 77 -6.09 -7.56 3.96
N GLN A 78 -5.57 -6.87 2.95
CA GLN A 78 -6.25 -5.73 2.35
C GLN A 78 -7.52 -6.14 1.59
N TRP A 79 -7.50 -7.26 0.88
CA TRP A 79 -8.68 -7.83 0.23
C TRP A 79 -9.76 -8.25 1.24
N GLN A 80 -9.34 -8.86 2.36
CA GLN A 80 -10.25 -9.20 3.46
C GLN A 80 -10.99 -7.98 4.02
N LYS A 81 -10.29 -6.85 4.23
CA LYS A 81 -10.93 -5.59 4.67
C LYS A 81 -11.98 -5.08 3.68
N LEU A 82 -11.73 -5.23 2.38
CA LEU A 82 -12.71 -4.84 1.36
C LEU A 82 -13.94 -5.75 1.36
N LEU A 83 -13.73 -7.06 1.50
CA LEU A 83 -14.82 -8.04 1.66
C LEU A 83 -15.65 -7.76 2.91
N GLU A 84 -15.02 -7.40 4.04
CA GLU A 84 -15.73 -7.05 5.27
C GLU A 84 -16.67 -5.85 5.06
N ILE A 85 -16.25 -4.83 4.31
CA ILE A 85 -17.11 -3.70 3.94
C ILE A 85 -18.32 -4.16 3.12
N VAL A 86 -18.11 -5.09 2.18
CA VAL A 86 -19.19 -5.64 1.33
C VAL A 86 -20.18 -6.42 2.19
N VAL A 87 -19.70 -7.33 3.04
CA VAL A 87 -20.52 -8.13 3.95
C VAL A 87 -21.32 -7.22 4.89
N TYR A 88 -20.70 -6.19 5.47
CA TYR A 88 -21.37 -5.25 6.36
C TYR A 88 -22.45 -4.43 5.62
N ALA A 89 -22.14 -3.91 4.42
CA ALA A 89 -23.06 -3.10 3.65
C ALA A 89 -24.28 -3.90 3.13
N LEU A 90 -24.10 -5.18 2.82
CA LEU A 90 -25.15 -6.05 2.28
C LEU A 90 -25.87 -6.91 3.33
N GLY A 91 -25.30 -7.09 4.52
CA GLY A 91 -25.81 -7.98 5.56
C GLY A 91 -27.08 -7.53 6.29
N ASN A 92 -27.61 -6.34 6.01
CA ASN A 92 -28.78 -5.81 6.71
C ASN A 92 -30.10 -6.36 6.10
N GLN A 93 -30.69 -7.39 6.72
CA GLN A 93 -31.73 -8.27 6.16
C GLN A 93 -33.17 -7.71 6.03
N ARG A 94 -33.39 -6.40 5.83
CA ARG A 94 -34.76 -5.88 5.59
C ARG A 94 -34.90 -4.98 4.38
N SER A 95 -33.89 -4.17 4.08
CA SER A 95 -33.80 -3.37 2.86
C SER A 95 -32.38 -2.80 2.71
N ILE A 96 -31.83 -2.87 1.51
CA ILE A 96 -30.53 -2.29 1.17
C ILE A 96 -30.76 -0.86 0.70
N GLY A 97 -30.27 0.13 1.45
CA GLY A 97 -30.31 1.53 1.02
C GLY A 97 -29.33 1.80 -0.12
N GLU A 98 -29.62 2.79 -0.97
CA GLU A 98 -28.79 3.17 -2.12
C GLU A 98 -27.33 3.48 -1.73
N GLY A 99 -27.11 4.13 -0.57
CA GLY A 99 -25.77 4.40 -0.05
C GLY A 99 -24.98 3.13 0.30
N GLN A 100 -25.65 2.10 0.83
CA GLN A 100 -25.03 0.81 1.12
C GLN A 100 -24.68 0.08 -0.17
N PHE A 101 -25.59 0.10 -1.16
CA PHE A 101 -25.33 -0.45 -2.48
C PHE A 101 -24.11 0.21 -3.14
N ARG A 102 -24.01 1.55 -3.09
CA ARG A 102 -22.85 2.29 -3.62
C ARG A 102 -21.55 1.95 -2.90
N ARG A 103 -21.58 1.78 -1.57
CA ARG A 103 -20.42 1.40 -0.76
C ARG A 103 -19.95 -0.02 -1.08
N ALA A 104 -20.86 -0.98 -1.13
CA ALA A 104 -20.57 -2.37 -1.50
C ALA A 104 -19.99 -2.45 -2.92
N ARG A 105 -20.61 -1.76 -3.89
CA ARG A 105 -20.13 -1.70 -5.28
C ARG A 105 -18.73 -1.12 -5.38
N LYS A 106 -18.43 -0.04 -4.64
CA LYS A 106 -17.09 0.55 -4.63
C LYS A 106 -16.06 -0.42 -4.03
N ALA A 107 -16.37 -1.04 -2.89
CA ALA A 107 -15.46 -1.98 -2.24
C ALA A 107 -15.17 -3.21 -3.12
N LEU A 108 -16.18 -3.72 -3.85
CA LEU A 108 -16.01 -4.78 -4.84
C LEU A 108 -15.15 -4.34 -6.03
N ALA A 109 -15.32 -3.12 -6.53
CA ALA A 109 -14.49 -2.61 -7.63
C ALA A 109 -13.02 -2.45 -7.20
N ASP A 110 -12.78 -1.88 -6.02
CA ASP A 110 -11.44 -1.78 -5.42
C ASP A 110 -10.80 -3.16 -5.20
N LEU A 111 -11.60 -4.16 -4.81
CA LEU A 111 -11.16 -5.54 -4.63
C LEU A 111 -10.78 -6.18 -5.97
N ALA A 112 -11.63 -6.01 -6.99
CA ALA A 112 -11.36 -6.53 -8.33
C ALA A 112 -10.09 -5.91 -8.92
N ILE A 113 -9.89 -4.60 -8.77
CA ILE A 113 -8.64 -3.95 -9.17
C ILE A 113 -7.47 -4.54 -8.39
N GLY A 114 -7.56 -4.59 -7.06
CA GLY A 114 -6.47 -5.08 -6.22
C GLY A 114 -6.11 -6.56 -6.40
N MET A 115 -7.01 -7.39 -6.94
CA MET A 115 -6.75 -8.80 -7.25
C MET A 115 -6.28 -9.05 -8.68
N LEU A 116 -6.54 -8.12 -9.61
CA LEU A 116 -6.20 -8.25 -11.04
C LEU A 116 -4.94 -7.47 -11.42
N ASP A 117 -4.50 -6.53 -10.59
CA ASP A 117 -3.29 -5.75 -10.81
C ASP A 117 -2.08 -6.49 -10.21
N ASP A 118 -1.48 -7.39 -11.00
CA ASP A 118 -0.24 -8.12 -10.64
C ASP A 118 1.01 -7.21 -10.59
N LYS A 119 0.83 -5.89 -10.73
CA LYS A 119 1.91 -4.94 -11.02
C LYS A 119 2.08 -3.89 -9.92
N ASP A 120 3.27 -3.92 -9.33
CA ASP A 120 3.93 -2.90 -8.51
C ASP A 120 3.31 -2.65 -7.12
N SER A 121 3.85 -3.39 -6.15
CA SER A 121 3.62 -3.38 -4.69
C SER A 121 3.68 -2.02 -3.95
N ASN A 122 3.75 -0.87 -4.63
CA ASN A 122 3.89 0.44 -3.97
C ASN A 122 2.93 1.55 -4.44
N ALA A 123 2.12 1.34 -5.49
CA ALA A 123 1.36 2.45 -6.11
C ALA A 123 -0.12 2.57 -5.66
N SER A 124 -0.75 1.50 -5.17
CA SER A 124 -2.20 1.47 -4.95
C SER A 124 -2.70 2.28 -3.75
N ILE A 125 -1.80 2.73 -2.86
CA ILE A 125 -2.15 3.54 -1.67
C ILE A 125 -2.35 5.02 -2.02
N ALA A 126 -1.77 5.52 -3.13
CA ALA A 126 -1.73 6.96 -3.42
C ALA A 126 -3.04 7.55 -3.96
N ASN A 127 -4.00 6.73 -4.42
CA ASN A 127 -5.17 7.25 -5.15
C ASN A 127 -6.45 7.43 -4.32
N ARG A 128 -6.37 7.36 -2.98
CA ARG A 128 -7.57 7.29 -2.12
C ARG A 128 -8.10 8.59 -1.53
N ASN A 129 -7.46 9.75 -1.73
CA ASN A 129 -7.95 11.02 -1.14
C ASN A 129 -8.12 12.15 -2.16
N ARG A 130 -9.27 12.18 -2.86
CA ARG A 130 -9.92 13.43 -3.29
C ARG A 130 -11.37 13.42 -2.84
N SER A 131 -11.56 13.81 -1.58
CA SER A 131 -12.88 14.08 -1.02
C SER A 131 -13.17 15.58 -1.15
N PHE A 132 -14.41 15.90 -1.55
CA PHE A 132 -15.08 17.19 -1.43
C PHE A 132 -14.49 18.41 -2.20
N GLY A 133 -14.87 18.54 -3.48
CA GLY A 133 -14.96 19.82 -4.18
C GLY A 133 -16.42 20.16 -4.46
N ARG A 134 -16.93 21.23 -3.84
CA ARG A 134 -18.32 21.69 -3.88
C ARG A 134 -18.75 22.20 -5.27
N ASN A 135 -19.95 21.77 -5.65
CA ASN A 135 -20.99 22.45 -6.42
C ASN A 135 -20.74 23.94 -6.78
N THR A 136 -20.64 24.26 -8.07
CA THR A 136 -21.14 25.53 -8.63
C THR A 136 -22.03 25.21 -9.83
N GLY A 137 -23.28 24.88 -9.54
CA GLY A 137 -24.33 24.81 -10.54
C GLY A 137 -24.49 26.17 -11.23
N CYS A 138 -24.35 26.15 -12.54
CA CYS A 138 -24.77 27.20 -13.45
C CYS A 138 -26.25 27.51 -13.20
N LYS A 139 -26.57 28.76 -12.88
CA LYS A 139 -27.94 29.26 -12.87
C LYS A 139 -27.94 30.73 -13.29
N ASP A 140 -27.89 30.92 -14.60
CA ASP A 140 -28.39 32.13 -15.25
C ASP A 140 -29.85 32.28 -14.89
N HIS A 141 -30.28 33.46 -14.39
CA HIS A 141 -31.61 34.03 -14.59
C HIS A 141 -31.52 35.55 -14.43
N HIS A 142 -31.93 36.24 -15.50
CA HIS A 142 -32.13 37.68 -15.61
C HIS A 142 -32.98 38.25 -14.46
N HIS A 143 -32.61 39.43 -13.96
CA HIS A 143 -33.58 40.50 -13.73
C HIS A 143 -32.92 41.88 -13.86
N SER A 144 -33.50 42.65 -14.77
CA SER A 144 -33.32 44.08 -15.02
C SER A 144 -33.56 44.93 -13.78
N HIS A 145 -32.70 45.92 -13.51
CA HIS A 145 -33.21 47.24 -13.13
C HIS A 145 -32.26 48.37 -13.50
N SER A 146 -32.86 49.39 -14.10
CA SER A 146 -32.28 50.62 -14.60
C SER A 146 -32.26 51.66 -13.47
N HIS A 147 -31.11 52.30 -13.27
CA HIS A 147 -30.94 53.67 -12.76
C HIS A 147 -29.43 53.96 -12.84
N GLY A 148 -28.88 54.95 -13.54
CA GLY A 148 -29.45 56.15 -14.11
C GLY A 148 -28.90 57.39 -13.42
N TYR A 149 -27.59 57.66 -13.47
CA TYR A 149 -27.03 59.01 -13.27
C TYR A 149 -25.57 59.10 -13.75
N SER A 150 -25.38 59.90 -14.78
CA SER A 150 -24.11 60.42 -15.26
C SER A 150 -23.72 61.63 -14.40
N HIS A 151 -22.46 61.76 -13.97
CA HIS A 151 -21.82 63.06 -13.74
C HIS A 151 -20.29 62.98 -13.76
N SER A 152 -19.73 63.51 -14.86
CA SER A 152 -18.58 64.44 -14.96
C SER A 152 -17.39 64.35 -14.00
N SER A 153 -16.24 64.03 -14.60
CA SER A 153 -14.98 64.81 -14.64
C SER A 153 -14.49 65.58 -13.41
N GLY A 154 -13.27 65.23 -12.95
CA GLY A 154 -12.46 66.07 -12.08
C GLY A 154 -11.03 65.56 -11.93
N SER A 155 -10.08 66.24 -12.56
CA SER A 155 -8.63 66.08 -12.47
C SER A 155 -8.10 66.39 -11.06
N GLY A 156 -7.07 65.68 -10.57
CA GLY A 156 -6.40 66.03 -9.32
C GLY A 156 -5.25 65.10 -8.93
N TYR A 157 -4.04 65.64 -8.92
CA TYR A 157 -2.76 64.98 -8.70
C TYR A 157 -2.43 64.66 -7.22
N HIS A 158 -1.46 63.74 -7.01
CA HIS A 158 -0.60 63.54 -5.82
C HIS A 158 -1.33 63.09 -4.51
N HIS A 159 -0.80 62.27 -3.59
CA HIS A 159 0.55 62.00 -3.10
C HIS A 159 0.57 60.66 -2.31
N ARG A 160 1.75 60.04 -2.15
CA ARG A 160 2.07 58.87 -1.31
C ARG A 160 1.69 59.08 0.17
N SER A 161 1.30 58.01 0.90
CA SER A 161 2.08 57.48 2.05
C SER A 161 1.40 56.28 2.77
N LEU A 162 2.27 55.33 3.14
CA LEU A 162 2.27 54.27 4.16
C LEU A 162 1.06 54.02 5.10
N GLY A 163 0.76 52.71 5.24
CA GLY A 163 0.81 52.01 6.53
C GLY A 163 -0.53 51.69 7.22
N HIS A 164 -0.94 50.43 7.20
CA HIS A 164 -1.11 49.57 8.40
C HIS A 164 -1.78 48.23 8.04
N PHE A 165 -1.15 47.16 8.55
CA PHE A 165 -1.60 45.77 8.78
C PHE A 165 -2.33 45.00 7.66
#